data_AF-A0A7Y9MBH8-F1
#
_entry.id   AF-A0A7Y9MBH8-F1
#
_cell.length_a   1.000
_cell.length_b   1.000
_cell.length_c   1.000
_cell.angle_alpha   90.00
_cell.angle_beta   90.00
_cell.angle_gamma   90.00
#
_symmetry.space_group_name_H-M   'P 1'
#
loop_
_entity.id
_entity.type
_entity.pdbx_description
1 polymer ?
#
loop_
_entity_poly.entity_id
_entity_poly.type
_entity_poly.pdbx_seq_one_letter_code
_entity_poly.pdbx_strand_id
1 'polypeptide(L)'
;MRSHISRMLAAVAAAVLLSVGLVVPAQAATGPAGDVYSLVNQQRAANGLGPLLTDPTLDFAAQVWAQYLADNGLFQHSSADWRSAMISGGGWTFSGENIAAGHTSASQVMNAWMNSAGHRANILNSSYVGVGVGYVKGGPYGHYWVQIFAGSQPRVIPGNAPVISGSASIGGTLNASLSGWPSDVSIGWRWESGGTVIPGATSSSYKPSLTDMGNTITATVTGTKYGHYPASKTSNPTAPVSGSVTSSRLAGSNRYETSAVISQSGFAPGVPIAYVASGLGFPDALGAAPAAAKLGGPLLLTETGTLPPSVDQELRRLQPGRIVVVGSTPSVDDTVLAQLEAIAPTTRVAGPDRYATSRAIVDDAFDSASVAYIATGLDFPDALTASAAAARLDGPVILVNGGLSTIDSSTVPLLQSLGVTTVRIVGGTDTVSGGIQSALSNAGFSVSRLSGANRYETANAINVQAFGTAPTVYLASGQTFPDALAGAALAGSKDAPLYLSASACIPESVSRALTSIQATQVVLLGGTPTLSSGVANFDRC
;
A
#
# COMPACT_ATOMS: atom_id res chain seq x y z
N MET A 1 -61.54 -10.50 21.03
CA MET A 1 -60.08 -10.75 20.95
C MET A 1 -59.54 -10.91 19.52
N ARG A 2 -60.28 -10.56 18.45
CA ARG A 2 -59.80 -10.58 17.05
C ARG A 2 -59.52 -9.19 16.43
N SER A 3 -59.60 -8.09 17.20
CA SER A 3 -59.67 -6.73 16.64
C SER A 3 -58.40 -5.87 16.79
N HIS A 4 -57.31 -6.36 17.37
CA HIS A 4 -56.07 -5.57 17.53
C HIS A 4 -54.96 -5.92 16.52
N ILE A 5 -55.08 -7.04 15.80
CA ILE A 5 -54.02 -7.54 14.89
C ILE A 5 -54.12 -6.90 13.49
N SER A 6 -55.31 -6.45 13.04
CA SER A 6 -55.47 -5.88 11.69
C SER A 6 -54.97 -4.44 11.52
N ARG A 7 -54.59 -3.72 12.59
CA ARG A 7 -54.19 -2.30 12.50
C ARG A 7 -52.69 -2.07 12.29
N MET A 8 -51.85 -3.10 12.40
CA MET A 8 -50.39 -2.98 12.25
C MET A 8 -49.89 -3.07 10.80
N LEU A 9 -50.74 -3.44 9.84
CA LEU A 9 -50.33 -3.77 8.46
C LEU A 9 -50.25 -2.57 7.49
N ALA A 10 -50.68 -1.36 7.88
CA ALA A 10 -51.02 -0.32 6.90
C ALA A 10 -50.09 0.92 6.81
N ALA A 11 -49.01 1.03 7.60
CA ALA A 11 -48.38 2.35 7.81
C ALA A 11 -46.90 2.53 7.41
N VAL A 12 -46.23 1.61 6.71
CA VAL A 12 -44.76 1.72 6.51
C VAL A 12 -44.31 1.75 5.04
N ALA A 13 -45.19 2.09 4.11
CA ALA A 13 -44.82 2.29 2.70
C ALA A 13 -44.60 3.78 2.40
N ALA A 14 -43.36 4.28 2.52
CA ALA A 14 -42.74 5.26 1.61
C ALA A 14 -41.47 5.91 2.22
N ALA A 15 -40.30 5.63 1.64
CA ALA A 15 -39.28 6.62 1.25
C ALA A 15 -38.01 5.92 0.75
N VAL A 16 -37.53 6.32 -0.43
CA VAL A 16 -36.41 5.72 -1.18
C VAL A 16 -35.35 6.78 -1.51
N LEU A 17 -34.08 6.42 -1.25
CA LEU A 17 -32.77 6.77 -1.85
C LEU A 17 -32.22 8.21 -1.88
N LEU A 18 -30.95 8.34 -1.42
CA LEU A 18 -29.69 8.62 -2.17
C LEU A 18 -28.61 8.93 -1.11
N SER A 19 -27.38 8.36 -1.06
CA SER A 19 -26.29 8.43 -2.05
C SER A 19 -25.04 7.61 -1.63
N VAL A 20 -24.36 7.02 -2.63
CA VAL A 20 -22.91 6.75 -2.83
C VAL A 20 -22.07 5.98 -1.78
N GLY A 21 -21.60 4.79 -2.19
CA GLY A 21 -20.17 4.47 -2.21
C GLY A 21 -19.52 3.80 -0.98
N LEU A 22 -19.98 2.59 -0.62
CA LEU A 22 -19.20 1.47 -0.07
C LEU A 22 -20.18 0.30 0.07
N VAL A 23 -20.09 -0.73 -0.78
CA VAL A 23 -21.02 -1.87 -0.70
C VAL A 23 -20.57 -2.82 0.42
N VAL A 24 -20.88 -2.42 1.64
CA VAL A 24 -21.09 -3.34 2.75
C VAL A 24 -22.55 -3.80 2.64
N PRO A 25 -22.88 -5.10 2.70
CA PRO A 25 -24.27 -5.53 2.65
C PRO A 25 -25.03 -4.84 3.80
N ALA A 26 -26.14 -4.19 3.46
CA ALA A 26 -26.97 -3.46 4.40
C ALA A 26 -27.40 -4.39 5.55
N GLN A 27 -26.86 -4.08 6.72
CA GLN A 27 -27.13 -4.60 8.08
C GLN A 27 -26.97 -6.11 8.32
N ALA A 28 -25.76 -6.51 8.71
CA ALA A 28 -25.66 -7.00 10.09
C ALA A 28 -25.57 -5.74 10.97
N ALA A 29 -26.57 -5.47 11.80
CA ALA A 29 -26.77 -4.20 12.50
C ALA A 29 -25.47 -3.64 13.14
N THR A 30 -25.08 -2.41 12.83
CA THR A 30 -24.06 -1.71 13.64
C THR A 30 -24.56 -1.59 15.08
N GLY A 31 -23.69 -1.83 16.06
CA GLY A 31 -24.05 -1.82 17.47
C GLY A 31 -24.30 -3.23 18.03
N PRO A 32 -24.97 -3.35 19.19
CA PRO A 32 -24.88 -4.56 20.01
C PRO A 32 -25.40 -5.85 19.35
N ALA A 33 -26.38 -5.75 18.44
CA ALA A 33 -26.92 -6.91 17.71
C ALA A 33 -25.93 -7.49 16.68
N GLY A 34 -25.17 -6.64 15.98
CA GLY A 34 -24.12 -7.09 15.04
C GLY A 34 -22.91 -7.70 15.74
N ASP A 35 -22.59 -7.20 16.94
CA ASP A 35 -21.54 -7.80 17.78
C ASP A 35 -21.93 -9.23 18.20
N VAL A 36 -23.20 -9.43 18.61
CA VAL A 36 -23.74 -10.77 18.91
C VAL A 36 -23.71 -11.66 17.67
N TYR A 37 -24.16 -11.18 16.52
CA TYR A 37 -24.10 -11.94 15.26
C TYR A 37 -22.68 -12.42 14.94
N SER A 38 -21.70 -11.52 15.06
CA SER A 38 -20.29 -11.84 14.85
C SER A 38 -19.81 -12.93 15.81
N LEU A 39 -20.16 -12.82 17.09
CA LEU A 39 -19.82 -13.80 18.11
C LEU A 39 -20.50 -15.16 17.89
N VAL A 40 -21.77 -15.21 17.45
CA VAL A 40 -22.45 -16.46 17.06
C VAL A 40 -21.64 -17.20 16.00
N ASN A 41 -21.24 -16.50 14.94
CA ASN A 41 -20.52 -17.12 13.84
C ASN A 41 -19.08 -17.48 14.20
N GLN A 42 -18.44 -16.77 15.13
CA GLN A 42 -17.17 -17.20 15.72
C GLN A 42 -17.32 -18.52 16.49
N GLN A 43 -18.36 -18.66 17.32
CA GLN A 43 -18.63 -19.91 18.04
C GLN A 43 -18.92 -21.07 17.07
N ARG A 44 -19.70 -20.83 16.02
CA ARG A 44 -19.97 -21.83 14.99
C ARG A 44 -18.72 -22.26 14.24
N ALA A 45 -17.88 -21.31 13.81
CA ALA A 45 -16.61 -21.60 13.15
C ALA A 45 -15.68 -22.42 14.06
N ALA A 46 -15.58 -22.06 15.35
CA ALA A 46 -14.80 -22.82 16.34
C ALA A 46 -15.30 -24.27 16.55
N ASN A 47 -16.53 -24.57 16.13
CA ASN A 47 -17.13 -25.90 16.20
C ASN A 47 -17.32 -26.53 14.80
N GLY A 48 -16.63 -26.03 13.77
CA GLY A 48 -16.63 -26.61 12.42
C GLY A 48 -17.90 -26.40 11.60
N LEU A 49 -18.75 -25.44 11.99
CA LEU A 49 -20.01 -25.13 11.32
C LEU A 49 -19.89 -23.89 10.42
N GLY A 50 -20.64 -23.89 9.32
CA GLY A 50 -20.79 -22.73 8.45
C GLY A 50 -21.53 -21.56 9.14
N PRO A 51 -21.28 -20.31 8.69
CA PRO A 51 -21.92 -19.14 9.26
C PRO A 51 -23.43 -19.11 8.97
N LEU A 52 -24.19 -18.54 9.91
CA LEU A 52 -25.60 -18.20 9.72
C LEU A 52 -25.73 -16.92 8.91
N LEU A 53 -26.71 -16.87 8.02
CA LEU A 53 -27.11 -15.69 7.27
C LEU A 53 -27.92 -14.73 8.14
N THR A 54 -27.74 -13.42 7.93
CA THR A 54 -28.75 -12.43 8.35
C THR A 54 -29.83 -12.33 7.29
N ASP A 55 -31.06 -12.04 7.73
CA ASP A 55 -32.23 -11.91 6.87
C ASP A 55 -33.19 -10.87 7.50
N PRO A 56 -33.78 -9.94 6.72
CA PRO A 56 -34.56 -8.85 7.28
C PRO A 56 -35.80 -9.34 8.01
N THR A 57 -36.34 -10.48 7.57
CA THR A 57 -37.50 -11.10 8.21
C THR A 57 -37.14 -11.61 9.60
N LEU A 58 -35.97 -12.23 9.73
CA LEU A 58 -35.48 -12.74 11.01
C LEU A 58 -35.06 -11.60 11.94
N ASP A 59 -34.38 -10.58 11.41
CA ASP A 59 -33.97 -9.39 12.17
C ASP A 59 -35.21 -8.64 12.69
N PHE A 60 -36.21 -8.45 11.83
CA PHE A 60 -37.49 -7.86 12.22
C PHE A 60 -38.20 -8.71 13.28
N ALA A 61 -38.27 -10.03 13.12
CA ALA A 61 -38.89 -10.92 14.10
C ALA A 61 -38.19 -10.84 15.47
N ALA A 62 -36.86 -10.90 15.48
CA ALA A 62 -36.08 -10.84 16.71
C ALA A 62 -36.23 -9.48 17.41
N GLN A 63 -36.18 -8.38 16.66
CA GLN A 63 -36.31 -7.02 17.20
C GLN A 63 -37.73 -6.76 17.75
N VAL A 64 -38.78 -7.16 17.02
CA VAL A 64 -40.17 -7.03 17.47
C VAL A 64 -40.39 -7.82 18.75
N TRP A 65 -39.83 -9.03 18.87
CA TRP A 65 -39.96 -9.82 20.09
C TRP A 65 -39.20 -9.20 21.26
N ALA A 66 -37.96 -8.74 21.03
CA ALA A 66 -37.17 -8.04 22.05
C ALA A 66 -37.91 -6.81 22.59
N GLN A 67 -38.53 -6.03 21.70
CA GLN A 67 -39.32 -4.86 22.08
C GLN A 67 -40.56 -5.24 22.88
N TYR A 68 -41.30 -6.28 22.44
CA TYR A 68 -42.46 -6.78 23.16
C TYR A 68 -42.11 -7.23 24.59
N LEU A 69 -41.00 -7.95 24.77
CA LEU A 69 -40.52 -8.38 26.08
C LEU A 69 -40.19 -7.18 26.99
N ALA A 70 -39.52 -6.16 26.44
CA ALA A 70 -39.13 -4.97 27.17
C ALA A 70 -40.34 -4.12 27.58
N ASP A 71 -41.27 -3.86 26.67
CA ASP A 71 -42.45 -3.01 26.90
C ASP A 71 -43.41 -3.60 27.93
N ASN A 72 -43.47 -4.93 28.02
CA ASN A 72 -44.38 -5.64 28.93
C ASN A 72 -43.66 -6.19 30.18
N GLY A 73 -42.35 -5.99 30.30
CA GLY A 73 -41.57 -6.49 31.44
C GLY A 73 -41.54 -8.02 31.55
N LEU A 74 -41.57 -8.73 30.43
CA LEU A 74 -41.68 -10.19 30.38
C LEU A 74 -40.33 -10.86 30.14
N PHE A 75 -40.14 -12.06 30.67
CA PHE A 75 -39.00 -12.93 30.33
C PHE A 75 -39.53 -14.33 29.94
N GLN A 76 -39.98 -14.45 28.70
CA GLN A 76 -40.60 -15.67 28.19
C GLN A 76 -40.30 -15.90 26.71
N HIS A 77 -40.30 -17.18 26.31
CA HIS A 77 -40.18 -17.56 24.91
C HIS A 77 -41.43 -17.18 24.11
N SER A 78 -41.24 -16.90 22.83
CA SER A 78 -42.35 -16.75 21.88
C SER A 78 -43.01 -18.09 21.57
N SER A 79 -44.31 -18.06 21.25
CA SER A 79 -45.01 -19.27 20.78
C SER A 79 -44.46 -19.70 19.42
N ALA A 80 -44.52 -21.02 19.15
CA ALA A 80 -44.10 -21.57 17.86
C ALA A 80 -44.96 -21.01 16.71
N ASP A 81 -46.26 -20.81 16.93
CA ASP A 81 -47.18 -20.25 15.93
C ASP A 81 -46.82 -18.79 15.58
N TRP A 82 -46.47 -17.98 16.58
CA TRP A 82 -46.06 -16.60 16.37
C TRP A 82 -44.76 -16.53 15.56
N ARG A 83 -43.74 -17.30 15.96
CA ARG A 83 -42.47 -17.34 15.22
C ARG A 83 -42.66 -17.81 13.78
N SER A 84 -43.44 -18.88 13.59
CA SER A 84 -43.73 -19.43 12.26
C SER A 84 -44.41 -18.39 11.37
N ALA A 85 -45.39 -17.65 11.91
CA ALA A 85 -46.04 -16.56 11.18
C ALA A 85 -45.06 -15.44 10.81
N MET A 86 -44.22 -14.99 11.75
CA MET A 86 -43.29 -13.89 11.54
C MET A 86 -42.22 -14.19 10.49
N ILE A 87 -41.69 -15.42 10.47
CA ILE A 87 -40.58 -15.79 9.55
C ILE A 87 -41.09 -16.28 8.18
N SER A 88 -42.37 -16.65 8.06
CA SER A 88 -42.93 -17.24 6.82
C SER A 88 -42.80 -16.33 5.59
N GLY A 89 -42.88 -15.01 5.78
CA GLY A 89 -42.68 -14.01 4.71
C GLY A 89 -41.28 -14.05 4.08
N GLY A 90 -40.28 -14.53 4.85
CA GLY A 90 -38.91 -14.78 4.39
C GLY A 90 -38.70 -16.18 3.81
N GLY A 91 -39.77 -16.98 3.64
CA GLY A 91 -39.72 -18.35 3.15
C GLY A 91 -38.98 -19.34 4.04
N TRP A 92 -38.87 -19.04 5.33
CA TRP A 92 -38.29 -19.92 6.33
C TRP A 92 -39.28 -21.00 6.77
N THR A 93 -38.82 -22.24 6.92
CA THR A 93 -39.71 -23.39 7.15
C THR A 93 -39.71 -23.89 8.59
N PHE A 94 -38.70 -23.57 9.38
CA PHE A 94 -38.64 -23.87 10.81
C PHE A 94 -37.72 -22.89 11.54
N SER A 95 -37.89 -22.77 12.87
CA SER A 95 -37.14 -21.82 13.68
C SER A 95 -36.84 -22.25 15.12
N GLY A 96 -35.75 -21.71 15.65
CA GLY A 96 -35.35 -21.76 17.06
C GLY A 96 -35.35 -20.36 17.68
N GLU A 97 -35.31 -20.28 19.01
CA GLU A 97 -35.19 -19.02 19.72
C GLU A 97 -34.23 -19.15 20.90
N ASN A 98 -33.37 -18.13 21.07
CA ASN A 98 -32.71 -17.86 22.34
C ASN A 98 -33.17 -16.49 22.84
N ILE A 99 -33.37 -16.36 24.15
CA ILE A 99 -33.60 -15.08 24.80
C ILE A 99 -32.62 -14.90 25.96
N ALA A 100 -32.30 -13.65 26.28
CA ALA A 100 -31.57 -13.30 27.49
C ALA A 100 -31.94 -11.88 27.92
N ALA A 101 -31.84 -11.61 29.21
CA ALA A 101 -32.05 -10.29 29.77
C ALA A 101 -31.00 -9.94 30.83
N GLY A 102 -30.77 -8.66 31.10
CA GLY A 102 -29.84 -8.17 32.14
C GLY A 102 -28.35 -8.13 31.76
N HIS A 103 -27.97 -8.58 30.56
CA HIS A 103 -26.57 -8.57 30.10
C HIS A 103 -26.30 -7.26 29.34
N THR A 104 -25.22 -6.56 29.69
CA THR A 104 -24.97 -5.20 29.16
C THR A 104 -24.14 -5.19 27.88
N SER A 105 -23.56 -6.33 27.49
CA SER A 105 -22.71 -6.45 26.30
C SER A 105 -22.93 -7.76 25.54
N ALA A 106 -22.55 -7.75 24.26
CA ALA A 106 -22.61 -8.91 23.38
C ALA A 106 -21.78 -10.10 23.90
N SER A 107 -20.60 -9.84 24.46
CA SER A 107 -19.73 -10.87 25.05
C SER A 107 -20.37 -11.53 26.28
N GLN A 108 -20.97 -10.73 27.17
CA GLN A 108 -21.64 -11.26 28.36
C GLN A 108 -22.81 -12.17 27.99
N VAL A 109 -23.68 -11.73 27.07
CA VAL A 109 -24.84 -12.53 26.66
C VAL A 109 -24.43 -13.78 25.86
N MET A 110 -23.38 -13.68 25.04
CA MET A 110 -22.84 -14.84 24.33
C MET A 110 -22.31 -15.90 25.30
N ASN A 111 -21.55 -15.50 26.31
CA ASN A 111 -21.06 -16.42 27.34
C ASN A 111 -22.21 -17.11 28.08
N ALA A 112 -23.26 -16.36 28.42
CA ALA A 112 -24.44 -16.93 29.07
C ALA A 112 -25.16 -17.95 28.18
N TRP A 113 -25.33 -17.66 26.89
CA TRP A 113 -25.93 -18.62 25.95
C TRP A 113 -25.06 -19.86 25.74
N MET A 114 -23.73 -19.72 25.59
CA MET A 114 -22.83 -20.86 25.40
C MET A 114 -22.69 -21.75 26.64
N ASN A 115 -22.94 -21.21 27.83
CA ASN A 115 -22.98 -21.96 29.09
C ASN A 115 -24.34 -22.61 29.38
N SER A 116 -25.37 -22.33 28.57
CA SER A 116 -26.69 -22.97 28.67
C SER A 116 -26.84 -24.06 27.61
N ALA A 117 -27.10 -25.30 28.03
CA ALA A 117 -27.20 -26.44 27.12
C ALA A 117 -28.21 -26.21 25.97
N GLY A 118 -29.38 -25.65 26.27
CA GLY A 118 -30.42 -25.38 25.28
C GLY A 118 -30.06 -24.25 24.31
N HIS A 119 -29.55 -23.13 24.83
CA HIS A 119 -29.17 -21.99 23.98
C HIS A 119 -27.95 -22.30 23.10
N ARG A 120 -26.96 -23.01 23.67
CA ARG A 120 -25.82 -23.54 22.92
C ARG A 120 -26.26 -24.50 21.83
N ALA A 121 -27.20 -25.40 22.13
CA ALA A 121 -27.73 -26.32 21.13
C ALA A 121 -28.37 -25.58 19.94
N ASN A 122 -29.07 -24.47 20.18
CA ASN A 122 -29.58 -23.63 19.09
C ASN A 122 -28.44 -22.97 18.28
N ILE A 123 -27.46 -22.34 18.94
CA ILE A 123 -26.33 -21.68 18.26
C ILE A 123 -25.54 -22.67 17.38
N LEU A 124 -25.35 -23.90 17.86
CA LEU A 124 -24.57 -24.95 17.19
C LEU A 124 -25.42 -25.91 16.37
N ASN A 125 -26.72 -25.64 16.18
CA ASN A 125 -27.54 -26.50 15.35
C ASN A 125 -27.15 -26.32 13.87
N SER A 126 -26.70 -27.40 13.24
CA SER A 126 -26.30 -27.42 11.83
C SER A 126 -27.48 -27.28 10.85
N SER A 127 -28.71 -27.50 11.32
CA SER A 127 -29.92 -27.35 10.52
C SER A 127 -30.36 -25.88 10.40
N TYR A 128 -29.86 -24.99 11.26
CA TYR A 128 -30.07 -23.56 11.08
C TYR A 128 -29.05 -22.98 10.11
N VAL A 129 -29.56 -22.16 9.19
CA VAL A 129 -28.78 -21.47 8.16
C VAL A 129 -28.99 -19.95 8.21
N GLY A 130 -29.99 -19.46 8.96
CA GLY A 130 -30.24 -18.04 9.20
C GLY A 130 -30.38 -17.72 10.69
N VAL A 131 -30.06 -16.48 11.06
CA VAL A 131 -30.33 -15.91 12.39
C VAL A 131 -30.66 -14.43 12.28
N GLY A 132 -31.67 -14.00 13.04
CA GLY A 132 -31.90 -12.59 13.33
C GLY A 132 -31.58 -12.28 14.79
N VAL A 133 -31.05 -11.09 15.06
CA VAL A 133 -30.67 -10.66 16.42
C VAL A 133 -31.38 -9.36 16.77
N GLY A 134 -32.18 -9.41 17.84
CA GLY A 134 -32.86 -8.25 18.42
C GLY A 134 -32.18 -7.78 19.70
N TYR A 135 -32.07 -6.47 19.86
CA TYR A 135 -31.58 -5.84 21.10
C TYR A 135 -32.44 -4.64 21.47
N VAL A 136 -32.87 -4.60 22.73
CA VAL A 136 -33.59 -3.46 23.31
C VAL A 136 -33.01 -3.13 24.69
N LYS A 137 -32.66 -1.87 24.90
CA LYS A 137 -32.33 -1.32 26.22
C LYS A 137 -33.59 -0.71 26.83
N GLY A 138 -34.04 -1.23 27.96
CA GLY A 138 -35.28 -0.83 28.61
C GLY A 138 -35.89 -1.95 29.45
N GLY A 139 -37.09 -1.72 29.97
CA GLY A 139 -37.83 -2.66 30.81
C GLY A 139 -37.18 -2.99 32.17
N PRO A 140 -37.83 -3.80 33.00
CA PRO A 140 -37.39 -4.12 34.36
C PRO A 140 -36.06 -4.89 34.43
N TYR A 141 -35.66 -5.56 33.34
CA TYR A 141 -34.36 -6.25 33.27
C TYR A 141 -33.26 -5.40 32.59
N GLY A 142 -33.54 -4.15 32.20
CA GLY A 142 -32.60 -3.18 31.65
C GLY A 142 -32.10 -3.43 30.22
N HIS A 143 -31.85 -4.69 29.86
CA HIS A 143 -31.38 -5.11 28.53
C HIS A 143 -32.07 -6.40 28.13
N TYR A 144 -32.55 -6.47 26.89
CA TYR A 144 -33.21 -7.62 26.30
C TYR A 144 -32.54 -8.02 25.00
N TRP A 145 -32.29 -9.31 24.85
CA TRP A 145 -31.63 -9.92 23.70
C TRP A 145 -32.46 -11.08 23.19
N VAL A 146 -32.67 -11.14 21.88
CA VAL A 146 -33.40 -12.23 21.23
C VAL A 146 -32.59 -12.69 20.02
N GLN A 147 -32.45 -14.01 19.85
CA GLN A 147 -32.00 -14.64 18.61
C GLN A 147 -33.14 -15.46 18.05
N ILE A 148 -33.50 -15.22 16.79
CA ILE A 148 -34.42 -16.09 16.05
C ILE A 148 -33.61 -16.82 15.00
N PHE A 149 -33.44 -18.13 15.20
CA PHE A 149 -32.76 -19.00 14.25
C PHE A 149 -33.77 -19.54 13.25
N ALA A 150 -33.34 -19.78 12.02
CA ALA A 150 -34.20 -20.40 11.01
C ALA A 150 -33.45 -21.38 10.11
N GLY A 151 -34.19 -22.37 9.62
CA GLY A 151 -33.70 -23.31 8.63
C GLY A 151 -34.66 -23.49 7.45
N SER A 152 -34.06 -23.65 6.27
CA SER A 152 -34.66 -23.93 4.96
C SER A 152 -33.55 -24.43 4.02
N GLN A 153 -33.85 -24.78 2.76
CA GLN A 153 -32.80 -25.00 1.76
C GLN A 153 -32.00 -23.71 1.56
N PRO A 154 -30.66 -23.76 1.52
CA PRO A 154 -29.83 -22.56 1.40
C PRO A 154 -30.18 -21.79 0.12
N ARG A 155 -30.50 -20.50 0.26
CA ARG A 155 -30.74 -19.60 -0.87
C ARG A 155 -29.40 -19.26 -1.51
N VAL A 156 -29.05 -19.94 -2.60
CA VAL A 156 -27.82 -19.69 -3.36
C VAL A 156 -28.09 -18.71 -4.49
N ILE A 157 -27.17 -17.77 -4.72
CA ILE A 157 -27.26 -16.81 -5.81
C ILE A 157 -26.86 -17.52 -7.13
N PRO A 158 -27.71 -17.49 -8.18
CA PRO A 158 -27.31 -18.00 -9.49
C PRO A 158 -26.23 -17.09 -10.12
N GLY A 159 -25.35 -17.69 -10.91
CA GLY A 159 -24.26 -16.95 -11.56
C GLY A 159 -23.34 -17.87 -12.36
N ASN A 160 -22.86 -17.38 -13.49
CA ASN A 160 -21.90 -18.11 -14.32
C ASN A 160 -20.46 -17.69 -13.99
N ALA A 161 -19.52 -18.59 -14.27
CA ALA A 161 -18.10 -18.25 -14.29
C ALA A 161 -17.82 -17.15 -15.31
N PRO A 162 -16.92 -16.20 -15.00
CA PRO A 162 -16.54 -15.17 -15.93
C PRO A 162 -15.69 -15.78 -17.05
N VAL A 163 -15.87 -15.28 -18.27
CA VAL A 163 -14.99 -15.56 -19.40
C VAL A 163 -14.01 -14.41 -19.52
N ILE A 164 -12.71 -14.71 -19.50
CA ILE A 164 -11.66 -13.72 -19.70
C ILE A 164 -11.42 -13.53 -21.20
N SER A 165 -11.34 -12.27 -21.62
CA SER A 165 -10.97 -11.84 -22.97
C SER A 165 -9.85 -10.80 -22.91
N GLY A 166 -9.16 -10.56 -24.04
CA GLY A 166 -8.05 -9.60 -24.14
C GLY A 166 -6.69 -10.27 -24.27
N SER A 167 -5.62 -9.55 -23.94
CA SER A 167 -4.24 -10.02 -24.12
C SER A 167 -3.61 -10.41 -22.79
N ALA A 168 -3.22 -11.67 -22.67
CA ALA A 168 -2.36 -12.16 -21.59
C ALA A 168 -0.90 -11.81 -21.91
N SER A 169 -0.58 -10.53 -21.78
CA SER A 169 0.77 -10.00 -21.94
C SER A 169 1.04 -8.90 -20.91
N ILE A 170 2.29 -8.68 -20.54
CA ILE A 170 2.68 -7.55 -19.66
C ILE A 170 2.15 -6.24 -20.27
N GLY A 171 1.43 -5.45 -19.47
CA GLY A 171 0.79 -4.20 -19.90
C GLY A 171 -0.46 -4.38 -20.76
N GLY A 172 -0.79 -5.61 -21.16
CA GLY A 172 -2.04 -5.97 -21.83
C GLY A 172 -3.25 -5.71 -20.93
N THR A 173 -4.45 -5.80 -21.49
CA THR A 173 -5.70 -5.67 -20.72
C THR A 173 -6.51 -6.95 -20.84
N LEU A 174 -6.89 -7.50 -19.70
CA LEU A 174 -7.82 -8.60 -19.55
C LEU A 174 -9.16 -8.07 -19.04
N ASN A 175 -10.25 -8.51 -19.65
CA ASN A 175 -11.61 -8.17 -19.23
C ASN A 175 -12.38 -9.45 -18.89
N ALA A 176 -13.02 -9.47 -17.73
CA ALA A 176 -13.83 -10.58 -17.25
C ALA A 176 -15.32 -10.29 -17.45
N SER A 177 -16.02 -11.17 -18.17
CA SER A 177 -17.45 -11.01 -18.44
C SER A 177 -18.31 -11.25 -17.19
N LEU A 178 -19.41 -10.51 -17.02
CA LEU A 178 -20.43 -10.80 -16.01
C LEU A 178 -21.70 -11.35 -16.69
N SER A 179 -22.08 -12.61 -16.41
CA SER A 179 -23.31 -13.21 -16.96
C SER A 179 -24.00 -14.14 -15.97
N GLY A 180 -25.33 -14.23 -16.06
CA GLY A 180 -26.15 -15.10 -15.19
C GLY A 180 -26.34 -14.60 -13.76
N TRP A 181 -25.79 -13.43 -13.42
CA TRP A 181 -25.95 -12.79 -12.11
C TRP A 181 -27.18 -11.86 -12.13
N PRO A 182 -28.13 -11.98 -11.18
CA PRO A 182 -29.26 -11.07 -11.06
C PRO A 182 -28.84 -9.61 -10.85
N SER A 183 -29.66 -8.65 -11.30
CA SER A 183 -29.35 -7.22 -11.21
C SER A 183 -29.40 -6.66 -9.78
N ASP A 184 -30.03 -7.37 -8.85
CA ASP A 184 -30.12 -7.01 -7.44
C ASP A 184 -29.00 -7.65 -6.58
N VAL A 185 -27.99 -8.23 -7.22
CA VAL A 185 -26.80 -8.80 -6.57
C VAL A 185 -25.64 -7.81 -6.65
N SER A 186 -24.98 -7.60 -5.51
CA SER A 186 -23.73 -6.85 -5.45
C SER A 186 -22.56 -7.72 -5.91
N ILE A 187 -21.70 -7.17 -6.77
CA ILE A 187 -20.61 -7.89 -7.41
C ILE A 187 -19.25 -7.42 -6.89
N GLY A 188 -18.39 -8.36 -6.52
CA GLY A 188 -16.98 -8.15 -6.23
C GLY A 188 -16.08 -9.01 -7.12
N TRP A 189 -14.88 -8.53 -7.42
CA TRP A 189 -13.89 -9.23 -8.22
C TRP A 189 -12.62 -9.51 -7.43
N ARG A 190 -11.95 -10.60 -7.79
CA ARG A 190 -10.59 -10.94 -7.36
C ARG A 190 -9.85 -11.56 -8.52
N TRP A 191 -8.64 -11.11 -8.79
CA TRP A 191 -7.75 -11.72 -9.78
C TRP A 191 -6.64 -12.51 -9.09
N GLU A 192 -6.21 -13.59 -9.73
CA GLU A 192 -5.14 -14.47 -9.26
C GLU A 192 -4.13 -14.72 -10.39
N SER A 193 -2.86 -14.84 -10.02
CA SER A 193 -1.73 -15.10 -10.90
C SER A 193 -1.05 -16.38 -10.42
N GLY A 194 -1.07 -17.44 -11.25
CA GLY A 194 -0.52 -18.75 -10.85
C GLY A 194 -1.17 -19.35 -9.60
N GLY A 195 -2.43 -18.98 -9.30
CA GLY A 195 -3.16 -19.37 -8.09
C GLY A 195 -2.94 -18.47 -6.87
N THR A 196 -2.08 -17.46 -6.96
CA THR A 196 -1.85 -16.48 -5.88
C THR A 196 -2.70 -15.23 -6.11
N VAL A 197 -3.40 -14.76 -5.08
CA VAL A 197 -4.23 -13.55 -5.14
C VAL A 197 -3.37 -12.32 -5.46
N ILE A 198 -3.86 -11.48 -6.38
CA ILE A 198 -3.23 -10.21 -6.75
C ILE A 198 -3.83 -9.09 -5.89
N PRO A 199 -3.06 -8.49 -4.95
CA PRO A 199 -3.60 -7.46 -4.06
C PRO A 199 -4.15 -6.25 -4.82
N GLY A 200 -5.35 -5.81 -4.43
CA GLY A 200 -6.02 -4.63 -5.00
C GLY A 200 -6.57 -4.82 -6.42
N ALA A 201 -6.46 -6.00 -7.04
CA ALA A 201 -7.09 -6.29 -8.32
C ALA A 201 -8.57 -6.66 -8.12
N THR A 202 -9.43 -5.64 -7.96
CA THR A 202 -10.86 -5.79 -7.61
C THR A 202 -11.84 -5.25 -8.66
N SER A 203 -11.34 -4.88 -9.84
CA SER A 203 -12.15 -4.46 -11.00
C SER A 203 -12.52 -5.65 -11.89
N SER A 204 -13.50 -5.49 -12.77
CA SER A 204 -13.83 -6.44 -13.85
C SER A 204 -12.75 -6.49 -14.95
N SER A 205 -11.75 -5.62 -14.89
CA SER A 205 -10.58 -5.61 -15.77
C SER A 205 -9.28 -5.67 -14.98
N TYR A 206 -8.26 -6.32 -15.55
CA TYR A 206 -6.92 -6.38 -14.98
C TYR A 206 -5.85 -6.14 -16.05
N LYS A 207 -4.76 -5.47 -15.68
CA LYS A 207 -3.58 -5.33 -16.53
C LYS A 207 -2.44 -6.18 -15.97
N PRO A 208 -2.07 -7.31 -16.61
CA PRO A 208 -0.94 -8.10 -16.17
C PRO A 208 0.34 -7.28 -16.07
N SER A 209 1.12 -7.55 -15.03
CA SER A 209 2.34 -6.85 -14.66
C SER A 209 3.57 -7.76 -14.73
N LEU A 210 4.75 -7.23 -14.41
CA LEU A 210 6.01 -8.00 -14.43
C LEU A 210 5.95 -9.26 -13.57
N THR A 211 5.34 -9.17 -12.39
CA THR A 211 5.17 -10.27 -11.43
C THR A 211 4.19 -11.35 -11.91
N ASP A 212 3.52 -11.16 -13.05
CA ASP A 212 2.62 -12.15 -13.66
C ASP A 212 3.26 -12.91 -14.81
N MET A 213 4.45 -12.50 -15.25
CA MET A 213 5.14 -13.09 -16.39
C MET A 213 5.28 -14.62 -16.25
N GLY A 214 4.85 -15.35 -17.26
CA GLY A 214 4.88 -16.82 -17.28
C GLY A 214 3.74 -17.50 -16.52
N ASN A 215 2.98 -16.78 -15.70
CA ASN A 215 1.82 -17.33 -14.98
C ASN A 215 0.54 -17.22 -15.81
N THR A 216 -0.41 -18.13 -15.58
CA THR A 216 -1.79 -17.96 -16.07
C THR A 216 -2.59 -17.08 -15.11
N ILE A 217 -3.53 -16.31 -15.63
CA ILE A 217 -4.41 -15.45 -14.84
C ILE A 217 -5.81 -16.06 -14.73
N THR A 218 -6.42 -15.98 -13.55
CA THR A 218 -7.84 -16.28 -13.33
C THR A 218 -8.56 -15.11 -12.67
N ALA A 219 -9.87 -15.03 -12.90
CA ALA A 219 -10.74 -14.04 -12.28
C ALA A 219 -11.86 -14.75 -11.53
N THR A 220 -12.06 -14.39 -10.27
CA THR A 220 -13.19 -14.84 -9.44
C THR A 220 -14.16 -13.69 -9.26
N VAL A 221 -15.40 -13.91 -9.69
CA VAL A 221 -16.52 -13.03 -9.35
C VAL A 221 -17.24 -13.58 -8.13
N THR A 222 -17.59 -12.70 -7.19
CA THR A 222 -18.38 -13.02 -6.01
C THR A 222 -19.64 -12.17 -6.02
N GLY A 223 -20.81 -12.82 -6.05
CA GLY A 223 -22.09 -12.17 -5.85
C GLY A 223 -22.53 -12.27 -4.40
N THR A 224 -22.99 -11.15 -3.85
CA THR A 224 -23.58 -11.08 -2.50
C THR A 224 -24.97 -10.45 -2.57
N LYS A 225 -25.92 -11.05 -1.87
CA LYS A 225 -27.30 -10.57 -1.74
C LYS A 225 -27.78 -10.88 -0.34
N TYR A 226 -28.47 -9.91 0.27
CA TYR A 226 -29.00 -10.07 1.61
C TYR A 226 -29.99 -11.24 1.68
N GLY A 227 -29.97 -12.00 2.79
CA GLY A 227 -30.73 -13.26 2.93
C GLY A 227 -30.24 -14.43 2.05
N HIS A 228 -29.08 -14.32 1.37
CA HIS A 228 -28.52 -15.37 0.52
C HIS A 228 -27.07 -15.69 0.89
N TYR A 229 -26.65 -16.93 0.65
CA TYR A 229 -25.23 -17.28 0.71
C TYR A 229 -24.48 -16.60 -0.44
N PRO A 230 -23.31 -15.97 -0.19
CA PRO A 230 -22.45 -15.52 -1.25
C PRO A 230 -22.12 -16.67 -2.21
N ALA A 231 -22.16 -16.38 -3.51
CA ALA A 231 -21.73 -17.32 -4.52
C ALA A 231 -20.47 -16.77 -5.19
N SER A 232 -19.48 -17.63 -5.41
CA SER A 232 -18.28 -17.28 -6.16
C SER A 232 -18.12 -18.21 -7.36
N LYS A 233 -17.67 -17.65 -8.48
CA LYS A 233 -17.34 -18.41 -9.70
C LYS A 233 -16.02 -17.92 -10.26
N THR A 234 -15.14 -18.85 -10.59
CA THR A 234 -13.80 -18.58 -11.12
C THR A 234 -13.75 -18.93 -12.60
N SER A 235 -13.08 -18.09 -13.39
CA SER A 235 -12.86 -18.32 -14.81
C SER A 235 -11.97 -19.54 -15.05
N ASN A 236 -11.97 -20.04 -16.29
CA ASN A 236 -10.83 -20.80 -16.78
C ASN A 236 -9.56 -19.91 -16.79
N PRO A 237 -8.36 -20.51 -16.64
CA PRO A 237 -7.11 -19.76 -16.73
C PRO A 237 -6.88 -19.21 -18.15
N THR A 238 -6.24 -18.05 -18.25
CA THR A 238 -5.72 -17.54 -19.52
C THR A 238 -4.56 -18.40 -20.03
N ALA A 239 -4.10 -18.12 -21.25
CA ALA A 239 -2.72 -18.48 -21.61
C ALA A 239 -1.72 -17.83 -20.62
N PRO A 240 -0.52 -18.40 -20.43
CA PRO A 240 0.53 -17.76 -19.65
C PRO A 240 0.81 -16.33 -20.14
N VAL A 241 1.01 -15.40 -19.20
CA VAL A 241 1.29 -14.00 -19.51
C VAL A 241 2.61 -13.91 -20.24
N SER A 242 2.56 -13.39 -21.47
CA SER A 242 3.71 -13.18 -22.34
C SER A 242 4.41 -11.84 -22.08
N GLY A 243 5.71 -11.79 -22.30
CA GLY A 243 6.54 -10.61 -22.09
C GLY A 243 8.01 -10.99 -21.99
N SER A 244 8.89 -10.03 -22.19
CA SER A 244 10.33 -10.23 -22.04
C SER A 244 10.90 -9.05 -21.27
N VAL A 245 10.97 -9.19 -19.95
CA VAL A 245 11.71 -8.27 -19.09
C VAL A 245 12.89 -9.03 -18.52
N THR A 246 14.08 -8.44 -18.64
CA THR A 246 15.32 -9.04 -18.13
C THR A 246 15.81 -8.31 -16.91
N SER A 247 16.51 -9.01 -16.02
CA SER A 247 17.22 -8.39 -14.91
C SER A 247 18.73 -8.58 -15.06
N SER A 248 19.48 -7.56 -14.64
CA SER A 248 20.93 -7.62 -14.48
C SER A 248 21.30 -7.05 -13.12
N ARG A 249 22.53 -7.27 -12.64
CA ARG A 249 22.94 -6.85 -11.30
C ARG A 249 24.29 -6.14 -11.31
N LEU A 250 24.36 -5.04 -10.57
CA LEU A 250 25.59 -4.32 -10.24
C LEU A 250 25.84 -4.46 -8.74
N ALA A 251 26.85 -5.25 -8.37
CA ALA A 251 27.16 -5.57 -6.98
C ALA A 251 28.62 -5.96 -6.79
N GLY A 252 29.20 -5.56 -5.66
CA GLY A 252 30.44 -6.08 -5.12
C GLY A 252 30.21 -6.90 -3.84
N SER A 253 31.30 -7.33 -3.17
CA SER A 253 31.19 -8.08 -1.92
C SER A 253 30.69 -7.23 -0.74
N ASN A 254 30.84 -5.91 -0.85
CA ASN A 254 30.43 -4.91 0.13
C ASN A 254 30.01 -3.62 -0.58
N ARG A 255 29.51 -2.64 0.18
CA ARG A 255 28.99 -1.36 -0.36
C ARG A 255 30.03 -0.53 -1.12
N TYR A 256 31.30 -0.61 -0.75
CA TYR A 256 32.38 0.14 -1.38
C TYR A 256 32.69 -0.44 -2.76
N GLU A 257 32.84 -1.76 -2.83
CA GLU A 257 32.97 -2.47 -4.11
C GLU A 257 31.72 -2.32 -4.99
N THR A 258 30.51 -2.37 -4.42
CA THR A 258 29.29 -2.10 -5.18
C THR A 258 29.31 -0.69 -5.78
N SER A 259 29.74 0.33 -5.03
CA SER A 259 29.87 1.70 -5.56
C SER A 259 30.88 1.78 -6.71
N ALA A 260 32.00 1.05 -6.62
CA ALA A 260 32.98 0.97 -7.68
C ALA A 260 32.44 0.25 -8.93
N VAL A 261 31.72 -0.86 -8.77
CA VAL A 261 31.07 -1.60 -9.89
C VAL A 261 30.00 -0.75 -10.57
N ILE A 262 29.20 -0.02 -9.79
CA ILE A 262 28.20 0.93 -10.32
C ILE A 262 28.91 1.99 -11.17
N SER A 263 30.00 2.58 -10.67
CA SER A 263 30.80 3.55 -11.40
C SER A 263 31.35 2.98 -12.72
N GLN A 264 31.93 1.78 -12.69
CA GLN A 264 32.47 1.09 -13.87
C GLN A 264 31.43 0.85 -14.97
N SER A 265 30.17 0.62 -14.58
CA SER A 265 29.08 0.39 -15.54
C SER A 265 28.62 1.66 -16.27
N GLY A 266 28.90 2.85 -15.71
CA GLY A 266 28.33 4.11 -16.16
C GLY A 266 29.32 5.12 -16.72
N PHE A 267 30.55 5.11 -16.22
CA PHE A 267 31.49 6.22 -16.33
C PHE A 267 32.84 5.76 -16.92
N ALA A 268 33.23 6.39 -18.02
CA ALA A 268 34.52 6.17 -18.67
C ALA A 268 35.65 6.96 -17.97
N PRO A 269 36.94 6.62 -18.20
CA PRO A 269 38.06 7.45 -17.76
C PRO A 269 37.96 8.89 -18.28
N GLY A 270 38.51 9.85 -17.52
CA GLY A 270 38.49 11.27 -17.81
C GLY A 270 37.22 11.98 -17.37
N VAL A 271 36.55 11.52 -16.30
CA VAL A 271 35.37 12.22 -15.77
C VAL A 271 35.76 13.62 -15.25
N PRO A 272 34.93 14.65 -15.43
CA PRO A 272 35.23 15.98 -14.91
C PRO A 272 35.29 16.00 -13.38
N ILE A 273 34.50 15.16 -12.71
CA ILE A 273 34.37 15.15 -11.26
C ILE A 273 34.08 13.74 -10.73
N ALA A 274 34.46 13.46 -9.48
CA ALA A 274 33.97 12.33 -8.71
C ALA A 274 33.56 12.79 -7.31
N TYR A 275 32.40 12.36 -6.84
CA TYR A 275 31.96 12.58 -5.47
C TYR A 275 32.33 11.38 -4.60
N VAL A 276 32.81 11.65 -3.38
CA VAL A 276 33.13 10.63 -2.38
C VAL A 276 32.37 10.97 -1.10
N ALA A 277 31.61 10.00 -0.58
CA ALA A 277 30.83 10.15 0.64
C ALA A 277 30.99 8.96 1.59
N SER A 278 30.65 9.14 2.86
CA SER A 278 30.71 8.06 3.84
C SER A 278 29.72 6.94 3.49
N GLY A 279 30.21 5.70 3.46
CA GLY A 279 29.36 4.51 3.35
C GLY A 279 28.71 4.09 4.67
N LEU A 280 29.04 4.75 5.80
CA LEU A 280 28.56 4.43 7.14
C LEU A 280 27.50 5.41 7.64
N GLY A 281 27.66 6.70 7.35
CA GLY A 281 26.70 7.76 7.65
C GLY A 281 26.41 8.61 6.42
N PHE A 282 25.24 8.40 5.81
CA PHE A 282 24.89 8.99 4.51
C PHE A 282 23.84 10.14 4.49
N PRO A 283 23.38 10.75 5.61
CA PRO A 283 22.41 11.86 5.50
C PRO A 283 22.99 13.05 4.72
N ASP A 284 24.29 13.27 4.87
CA ASP A 284 25.01 14.37 4.20
C ASP A 284 25.17 14.11 2.69
N ALA A 285 25.04 12.86 2.25
CA ALA A 285 25.37 12.43 0.90
C ALA A 285 24.18 12.44 -0.07
N LEU A 286 22.94 12.58 0.41
CA LEU A 286 21.73 12.45 -0.43
C LEU A 286 21.63 13.54 -1.50
N GLY A 287 22.18 14.73 -1.24
CA GLY A 287 22.31 15.79 -2.24
C GLY A 287 23.43 15.55 -3.26
N ALA A 288 24.35 14.63 -2.99
CA ALA A 288 25.54 14.41 -3.82
C ALA A 288 25.23 13.62 -5.10
N ALA A 289 24.25 12.71 -5.08
CA ALA A 289 23.89 11.93 -6.26
C ALA A 289 23.39 12.80 -7.44
N PRO A 290 22.43 13.74 -7.26
CA PRO A 290 22.02 14.61 -8.36
C PRO A 290 23.13 15.58 -8.79
N ALA A 291 23.98 16.04 -7.86
CA ALA A 291 25.14 16.88 -8.19
C ALA A 291 26.17 16.12 -9.04
N ALA A 292 26.50 14.89 -8.66
CA ALA A 292 27.39 14.01 -9.40
C ALA A 292 26.86 13.75 -10.81
N ALA A 293 25.57 13.39 -10.94
CA ALA A 293 24.93 13.19 -12.23
C ALA A 293 24.94 14.45 -13.11
N LYS A 294 24.58 15.62 -12.54
CA LYS A 294 24.58 16.91 -13.23
C LYS A 294 25.94 17.27 -13.80
N LEU A 295 26.99 17.04 -13.03
CA LEU A 295 28.36 17.36 -13.40
C LEU A 295 29.07 16.23 -14.15
N GLY A 296 28.40 15.12 -14.45
CA GLY A 296 28.96 14.02 -15.27
C GLY A 296 29.95 13.10 -14.52
N GLY A 297 29.80 12.98 -13.20
CA GLY A 297 30.66 12.18 -12.33
C GLY A 297 29.93 11.06 -11.57
N PRO A 298 30.66 10.04 -11.08
CA PRO A 298 30.11 9.04 -10.18
C PRO A 298 30.05 9.54 -8.73
N LEU A 299 29.28 8.81 -7.91
CA LEU A 299 29.31 8.89 -6.46
C LEU A 299 29.86 7.57 -5.89
N LEU A 300 31.02 7.65 -5.25
CA LEU A 300 31.71 6.53 -4.61
C LEU A 300 31.62 6.63 -3.09
N LEU A 301 31.75 5.48 -2.41
CA LEU A 301 31.65 5.38 -0.97
C LEU A 301 33.00 5.12 -0.32
N THR A 302 33.24 5.67 0.87
CA THR A 302 34.45 5.43 1.67
C THR A 302 34.11 5.07 3.11
N GLU A 303 35.05 4.43 3.82
CA GLU A 303 35.01 4.38 5.29
C GLU A 303 35.42 5.74 5.86
N THR A 304 35.12 5.97 7.14
CA THR A 304 35.42 7.25 7.81
C THR A 304 36.92 7.56 7.80
N GLY A 305 37.78 6.63 8.20
CA GLY A 305 39.22 6.87 8.34
C GLY A 305 40.11 6.23 7.27
N THR A 306 39.52 5.53 6.28
CA THR A 306 40.30 4.75 5.30
C THR A 306 39.59 4.72 3.95
N LEU A 307 40.32 5.03 2.87
CA LEU A 307 39.86 4.83 1.50
C LEU A 307 39.94 3.34 1.13
N PRO A 308 38.81 2.66 0.83
CA PRO A 308 38.83 1.25 0.46
C PRO A 308 39.63 1.02 -0.84
N PRO A 309 40.39 -0.09 -0.95
CA PRO A 309 41.22 -0.35 -2.14
C PRO A 309 40.45 -0.37 -3.46
N SER A 310 39.22 -0.89 -3.45
CA SER A 310 38.34 -0.90 -4.63
C SER A 310 37.96 0.49 -5.11
N VAL A 311 37.88 1.45 -4.19
CA VAL A 311 37.50 2.84 -4.46
C VAL A 311 38.71 3.64 -4.91
N ASP A 312 39.88 3.44 -4.29
CA ASP A 312 41.16 4.01 -4.77
C ASP A 312 41.45 3.57 -6.21
N GLN A 313 41.34 2.26 -6.50
CA GLN A 313 41.56 1.73 -7.84
C GLN A 313 40.57 2.33 -8.84
N GLU A 314 39.30 2.47 -8.46
CA GLU A 314 38.27 3.03 -9.33
C GLU A 314 38.50 4.52 -9.60
N LEU A 315 38.86 5.32 -8.60
CA LEU A 315 39.22 6.72 -8.79
C LEU A 315 40.43 6.89 -9.72
N ARG A 316 41.45 6.03 -9.59
CA ARG A 316 42.60 6.01 -10.52
C ARG A 316 42.20 5.64 -11.94
N ARG A 317 41.26 4.71 -12.12
CA ARG A 317 40.70 4.35 -13.44
C ARG A 317 39.91 5.51 -14.03
N LEU A 318 39.10 6.19 -13.22
CA LEU A 318 38.25 7.30 -13.64
C LEU A 318 39.04 8.55 -14.02
N GLN A 319 40.22 8.77 -13.44
CA GLN A 319 41.05 9.96 -13.66
C GLN A 319 40.24 11.27 -13.52
N PRO A 320 39.58 11.52 -12.37
CA PRO A 320 38.69 12.66 -12.22
C PRO A 320 39.44 13.99 -12.29
N GLY A 321 38.85 15.01 -12.92
CA GLY A 321 39.39 16.38 -12.92
C GLY A 321 39.38 17.02 -11.53
N ARG A 322 38.39 16.68 -10.70
CA ARG A 322 38.27 17.08 -9.28
C ARG A 322 37.58 15.97 -8.48
N ILE A 323 37.96 15.80 -7.22
CA ILE A 323 37.24 14.96 -6.26
C ILE A 323 36.53 15.87 -5.24
N VAL A 324 35.26 15.60 -4.96
CA VAL A 324 34.50 16.29 -3.91
C VAL A 324 34.20 15.32 -2.78
N VAL A 325 34.73 15.60 -1.60
CA VAL A 325 34.40 14.88 -0.36
C VAL A 325 33.18 15.53 0.27
N VAL A 326 32.11 14.76 0.41
CA VAL A 326 30.85 15.22 1.00
C VAL A 326 30.76 14.82 2.46
N GLY A 327 30.50 15.82 3.30
CA GLY A 327 30.36 15.64 4.75
C GLY A 327 31.57 16.17 5.53
N SER A 328 31.31 16.46 6.80
CA SER A 328 32.33 16.95 7.73
C SER A 328 33.31 15.84 8.13
N THR A 329 34.39 16.22 8.83
CA THR A 329 35.45 15.30 9.27
C THR A 329 34.91 14.04 9.97
N PRO A 330 33.93 14.11 10.90
CA PRO A 330 33.37 12.91 11.54
C PRO A 330 32.75 11.87 10.59
N SER A 331 32.34 12.27 9.38
CA SER A 331 31.79 11.38 8.36
C SER A 331 32.90 10.80 7.48
N VAL A 332 33.88 11.64 7.09
CA VAL A 332 35.04 11.30 6.28
C VAL A 332 36.24 12.08 6.81
N ASP A 333 37.15 11.42 7.51
CA ASP A 333 38.29 12.03 8.20
C ASP A 333 39.31 12.59 7.20
N ASP A 334 40.21 13.45 7.70
CA ASP A 334 41.24 14.09 6.88
C ASP A 334 42.30 13.11 6.36
N THR A 335 42.39 11.90 6.94
CA THR A 335 43.22 10.82 6.39
C THR A 335 42.74 10.38 5.01
N VAL A 336 41.43 10.24 4.83
CA VAL A 336 40.83 9.92 3.53
C VAL A 336 41.00 11.10 2.58
N LEU A 337 40.83 12.33 3.07
CA LEU A 337 41.05 13.53 2.25
C LEU A 337 42.46 13.56 1.66
N ALA A 338 43.49 13.31 2.47
CA ALA A 338 44.88 13.24 2.01
C ALA A 338 45.13 12.10 1.01
N GLN A 339 44.45 10.94 1.18
CA GLN A 339 44.53 9.84 0.21
C GLN A 339 43.92 10.22 -1.15
N LEU A 340 42.82 10.97 -1.15
CA LEU A 340 42.15 11.44 -2.37
C LEU A 340 42.93 12.56 -3.07
N GLU A 341 43.55 13.49 -2.32
CA GLU A 341 44.43 14.53 -2.86
C GLU A 341 45.63 13.96 -3.63
N ALA A 342 46.11 12.78 -3.25
CA ALA A 342 47.16 12.07 -3.97
C ALA A 342 46.69 11.47 -5.31
N ILE A 343 45.38 11.47 -5.60
CA ILE A 343 44.80 10.98 -6.86
C ILE A 343 44.43 12.15 -7.78
N ALA A 344 43.73 13.16 -7.26
CA ALA A 344 43.26 14.33 -8.02
C ALA A 344 42.99 15.52 -7.08
N PRO A 345 42.90 16.77 -7.60
CA PRO A 345 42.52 17.93 -6.79
C PRO A 345 41.24 17.66 -6.01
N THR A 346 41.30 17.77 -4.68
CA THR A 346 40.21 17.37 -3.81
C THR A 346 39.70 18.55 -2.98
N THR A 347 38.38 18.68 -2.86
CA THR A 347 37.72 19.70 -2.03
C THR A 347 36.67 19.07 -1.13
N ARG A 348 36.56 19.55 0.10
CA ARG A 348 35.50 19.14 1.03
C ARG A 348 34.30 20.08 0.94
N VAL A 349 33.11 19.51 0.81
CA VAL A 349 31.82 20.22 0.88
C VAL A 349 31.06 19.73 2.10
N ALA A 350 30.89 20.62 3.09
CA ALA A 350 30.27 20.30 4.38
C ALA A 350 29.64 21.53 5.02
N GLY A 351 28.65 21.31 5.87
CA GLY A 351 28.05 22.32 6.75
C GLY A 351 27.94 21.84 8.20
N PRO A 352 27.48 22.71 9.12
CA PRO A 352 27.31 22.37 10.54
C PRO A 352 26.27 21.27 10.80
N ASP A 353 25.39 21.00 9.84
CA ASP A 353 24.42 19.90 9.87
C ASP A 353 24.17 19.37 8.45
N ARG A 354 23.34 18.33 8.34
CA ARG A 354 22.97 17.69 7.06
C ARG A 354 22.21 18.61 6.10
N TYR A 355 21.47 19.58 6.63
CA TYR A 355 20.69 20.52 5.83
C TYR A 355 21.62 21.59 5.24
N ALA A 356 22.55 22.09 6.04
CA ALA A 356 23.59 23.01 5.60
C ALA A 356 24.57 22.32 4.63
N THR A 357 24.93 21.06 4.87
CA THR A 357 25.73 20.27 3.92
C THR A 357 24.97 20.09 2.61
N SER A 358 23.68 19.76 2.66
CA SER A 358 22.84 19.67 1.45
C SER A 358 22.85 20.98 0.66
N ARG A 359 22.68 22.14 1.32
CA ARG A 359 22.76 23.45 0.65
C ARG A 359 24.15 23.75 0.08
N ALA A 360 25.23 23.37 0.78
CA ALA A 360 26.59 23.55 0.30
C ALA A 360 26.89 22.70 -0.94
N ILE A 361 26.32 21.49 -1.05
CA ILE A 361 26.40 20.68 -2.27
C ILE A 361 25.68 21.38 -3.42
N VAL A 362 24.52 21.99 -3.16
CA VAL A 362 23.80 22.72 -4.20
C VAL A 362 24.61 23.92 -4.69
N ASP A 363 25.18 24.69 -3.76
CA ASP A 363 26.02 25.86 -4.08
C ASP A 363 27.29 25.49 -4.89
N ASP A 364 27.91 24.33 -4.61
CA ASP A 364 29.08 23.85 -5.36
C ASP A 364 28.74 23.33 -6.78
N ALA A 365 27.52 22.82 -7.00
CA ALA A 365 27.20 22.04 -8.20
C ALA A 365 26.16 22.65 -9.14
N PHE A 366 25.37 23.63 -8.68
CA PHE A 366 24.25 24.17 -9.46
C PHE A 366 24.34 25.69 -9.56
N ASP A 367 24.64 26.20 -10.76
CA ASP A 367 24.59 27.64 -11.03
C ASP A 367 23.15 28.16 -11.19
N SER A 368 22.24 27.30 -11.62
CA SER A 368 20.81 27.58 -11.77
C SER A 368 19.99 26.29 -11.78
N ALA A 369 18.72 26.39 -11.42
CA ALA A 369 17.77 25.30 -11.53
C ALA A 369 16.34 25.87 -11.66
N SER A 370 15.55 25.38 -12.61
CA SER A 370 14.13 25.76 -12.70
C SER A 370 13.25 24.99 -11.70
N VAL A 371 13.69 23.78 -11.34
CA VAL A 371 12.97 22.86 -10.46
C VAL A 371 13.91 22.40 -9.35
N ALA A 372 13.42 22.39 -8.10
CA ALA A 372 14.11 21.76 -6.98
C ALA A 372 13.21 20.74 -6.27
N TYR A 373 13.82 19.67 -5.76
CA TYR A 373 13.15 18.69 -4.92
C TYR A 373 13.47 18.95 -3.45
N ILE A 374 12.46 18.89 -2.60
CA ILE A 374 12.58 19.04 -1.15
C ILE A 374 12.25 17.71 -0.50
N ALA A 375 13.21 17.14 0.21
CA ALA A 375 13.04 15.89 0.94
C ALA A 375 13.41 16.07 2.42
N THR A 376 12.87 15.22 3.28
CA THR A 376 13.26 15.24 4.69
C THR A 376 14.67 14.67 4.88
N GLY A 377 15.46 15.30 5.74
CA GLY A 377 16.74 14.76 6.21
C GLY A 377 16.60 13.85 7.43
N LEU A 378 15.40 13.39 7.78
CA LEU A 378 15.15 12.53 8.95
C LEU A 378 15.03 11.03 8.61
N ASP A 379 14.40 10.71 7.48
CA ASP A 379 14.27 9.35 6.92
C ASP A 379 14.43 9.43 5.39
N PHE A 380 15.29 8.58 4.81
CA PHE A 380 15.95 8.89 3.54
C PHE A 380 15.51 8.13 2.27
N PRO A 381 14.57 7.17 2.27
CA PRO A 381 14.24 6.43 1.04
C PRO A 381 13.65 7.34 -0.06
N ASP A 382 12.95 8.40 0.36
CA ASP A 382 12.31 9.37 -0.52
C ASP A 382 13.32 10.27 -1.25
N ALA A 383 14.41 10.68 -0.57
CA ALA A 383 15.45 11.53 -1.17
C ALA A 383 16.28 10.79 -2.25
N LEU A 384 16.48 9.48 -2.08
CA LEU A 384 17.25 8.65 -3.01
C LEU A 384 16.56 8.51 -4.36
N THR A 385 15.26 8.27 -4.35
CA THR A 385 14.45 8.15 -5.57
C THR A 385 14.29 9.49 -6.27
N ALA A 386 14.16 10.57 -5.50
CA ALA A 386 14.17 11.94 -6.02
C ALA A 386 15.48 12.31 -6.73
N SER A 387 16.61 11.72 -6.37
CA SER A 387 17.92 12.06 -6.93
C SER A 387 18.01 11.83 -8.44
N ALA A 388 17.55 10.67 -8.93
CA ALA A 388 17.54 10.39 -10.38
C ALA A 388 16.55 11.30 -11.13
N ALA A 389 15.38 11.56 -10.52
CA ALA A 389 14.37 12.45 -11.07
C ALA A 389 14.80 13.94 -11.09
N ALA A 390 15.60 14.35 -10.11
CA ALA A 390 16.15 15.70 -10.02
C ALA A 390 17.29 15.89 -11.02
N ALA A 391 18.21 14.93 -11.11
CA ALA A 391 19.30 14.93 -12.08
C ALA A 391 18.81 15.10 -13.53
N ARG A 392 17.75 14.38 -13.91
CA ARG A 392 17.11 14.50 -15.23
C ARG A 392 16.67 15.93 -15.59
N LEU A 393 16.37 16.74 -14.58
CA LEU A 393 15.90 18.11 -14.76
C LEU A 393 16.98 19.14 -14.45
N ASP A 394 18.24 18.71 -14.34
CA ASP A 394 19.35 19.52 -13.86
C ASP A 394 19.02 20.22 -12.51
N GLY A 395 18.16 19.60 -11.70
CA GLY A 395 17.65 20.15 -10.46
C GLY A 395 18.31 19.55 -9.23
N PRO A 396 18.41 20.30 -8.12
CA PRO A 396 18.94 19.77 -6.88
C PRO A 396 17.90 19.00 -6.06
N VAL A 397 18.39 18.12 -5.20
CA VAL A 397 17.65 17.63 -4.03
C VAL A 397 18.17 18.37 -2.80
N ILE A 398 17.27 19.13 -2.15
CA ILE A 398 17.59 19.90 -0.94
C ILE A 398 16.92 19.23 0.26
N LEU A 399 17.72 18.94 1.29
CA LEU A 399 17.26 18.37 2.53
C LEU A 399 16.76 19.45 3.49
N VAL A 400 15.61 19.19 4.11
CA VAL A 400 15.03 20.03 5.16
C VAL A 400 14.72 19.20 6.41
N ASN A 401 14.61 19.87 7.56
CA ASN A 401 14.04 19.23 8.74
C ASN A 401 12.51 19.17 8.58
N GLY A 402 12.03 18.09 7.96
CA GLY A 402 10.64 17.99 7.53
C GLY A 402 9.61 17.97 8.67
N GLY A 403 10.03 17.67 9.91
CA GLY A 403 9.17 17.71 11.10
C GLY A 403 8.88 19.11 11.65
N LEU A 404 9.58 20.14 11.15
CA LEU A 404 9.34 21.52 11.58
C LEU A 404 8.10 22.13 10.92
N SER A 405 7.49 23.12 11.57
CA SER A 405 6.33 23.84 11.05
C SER A 405 6.65 24.83 9.93
N THR A 406 7.93 25.12 9.66
CA THR A 406 8.36 25.99 8.58
C THR A 406 9.72 25.55 8.06
N ILE A 407 10.03 25.93 6.82
CA ILE A 407 11.34 25.69 6.21
C ILE A 407 12.41 26.58 6.87
N ASP A 408 13.67 26.13 6.88
CA ASP A 408 14.75 26.92 7.43
C ASP A 408 14.99 28.20 6.61
N SER A 409 15.51 29.23 7.29
CA SER A 409 15.65 30.57 6.73
C SER A 409 16.67 30.67 5.58
N SER A 410 17.54 29.67 5.41
CA SER A 410 18.58 29.66 4.37
C SER A 410 18.11 29.00 3.08
N THR A 411 17.11 28.12 3.13
CA THR A 411 16.67 27.37 1.94
C THR A 411 15.90 28.22 0.92
N VAL A 412 15.03 29.13 1.36
CA VAL A 412 14.27 30.00 0.42
C VAL A 412 15.20 30.93 -0.37
N PRO A 413 16.15 31.67 0.24
CA PRO A 413 17.12 32.47 -0.51
C PRO A 413 17.94 31.66 -1.51
N LEU A 414 18.37 30.45 -1.15
CA LEU A 414 19.08 29.55 -2.07
C LEU A 414 18.22 29.23 -3.29
N LEU A 415 16.98 28.79 -3.09
CA LEU A 415 16.04 28.50 -4.19
C LEU A 415 15.84 29.70 -5.12
N GLN A 416 15.72 30.91 -4.55
CA GLN A 416 15.59 32.15 -5.32
C GLN A 416 16.86 32.47 -6.11
N SER A 417 18.03 32.30 -5.52
CA SER A 417 19.32 32.56 -6.19
C SER A 417 19.54 31.64 -7.40
N LEU A 418 19.06 30.40 -7.33
CA LEU A 418 19.11 29.43 -8.42
C LEU A 418 18.08 29.70 -9.52
N GLY A 419 17.13 30.62 -9.31
CA GLY A 419 16.02 30.86 -10.23
C GLY A 419 14.95 29.76 -10.21
N VAL A 420 14.81 29.03 -9.10
CA VAL A 420 13.79 27.98 -8.96
C VAL A 420 12.40 28.60 -9.02
N THR A 421 11.54 28.04 -9.87
CA THR A 421 10.13 28.45 -9.97
C THR A 421 9.19 27.36 -9.46
N THR A 422 9.61 26.10 -9.57
CA THR A 422 8.81 24.93 -9.16
C THR A 422 9.53 24.16 -8.06
N VAL A 423 8.83 23.87 -6.98
CA VAL A 423 9.32 23.05 -5.88
C VAL A 423 8.50 21.77 -5.78
N ARG A 424 9.18 20.61 -5.73
CA ARG A 424 8.54 19.30 -5.55
C ARG A 424 8.89 18.74 -4.19
N ILE A 425 7.91 18.72 -3.30
CA ILE A 425 8.06 18.11 -1.98
C ILE A 425 7.90 16.60 -2.13
N VAL A 426 8.84 15.85 -1.56
CA VAL A 426 8.84 14.40 -1.59
C VAL A 426 8.45 13.86 -0.23
N GLY A 427 7.43 12.99 -0.22
CA GLY A 427 6.86 12.38 0.97
C GLY A 427 5.59 13.08 1.48
N GLY A 428 4.88 12.38 2.35
CA GLY A 428 3.63 12.86 2.97
C GLY A 428 3.83 14.01 3.96
N THR A 429 2.73 14.51 4.52
CA THR A 429 2.79 15.59 5.54
C THR A 429 3.48 15.17 6.83
N ASP A 430 3.54 13.87 7.10
CA ASP A 430 4.21 13.32 8.28
C ASP A 430 5.74 13.32 8.13
N THR A 431 6.25 13.37 6.89
CA THR A 431 7.69 13.41 6.60
C THR A 431 8.18 14.82 6.28
N VAL A 432 7.40 15.60 5.52
CA VAL A 432 7.62 17.03 5.27
C VAL A 432 6.32 17.80 5.53
N SER A 433 6.29 18.59 6.60
CA SER A 433 5.07 19.21 7.12
C SER A 433 4.30 20.06 6.10
N GLY A 434 2.99 20.20 6.33
CA GLY A 434 2.16 21.14 5.56
C GLY A 434 2.56 22.61 5.77
N GLY A 435 3.20 22.93 6.89
CA GLY A 435 3.73 24.27 7.17
C GLY A 435 4.93 24.62 6.27
N ILE A 436 5.82 23.67 6.01
CA ILE A 436 6.92 23.84 5.02
C ILE A 436 6.36 24.10 3.63
N GLN A 437 5.35 23.33 3.20
CA GLN A 437 4.68 23.55 1.92
C GLN A 437 4.05 24.95 1.81
N SER A 438 3.40 25.40 2.88
CA SER A 438 2.80 26.73 2.94
C SER A 438 3.87 27.83 2.87
N ALA A 439 4.98 27.67 3.59
CA ALA A 439 6.10 28.62 3.56
C ALA A 439 6.70 28.77 2.15
N LEU A 440 6.92 27.66 1.44
CA LEU A 440 7.40 27.66 0.06
C LEU A 440 6.39 28.33 -0.90
N SER A 441 5.10 28.04 -0.75
CA SER A 441 4.06 28.64 -1.59
C SER A 441 3.97 30.16 -1.36
N ASN A 442 4.03 30.60 -0.10
CA ASN A 442 4.03 32.02 0.27
C ASN A 442 5.29 32.76 -0.21
N ALA A 443 6.41 32.05 -0.40
CA ALA A 443 7.62 32.59 -1.00
C ALA A 443 7.54 32.71 -2.53
N GLY A 444 6.42 32.31 -3.16
CA GLY A 444 6.14 32.51 -4.59
C GLY A 444 6.45 31.30 -5.48
N PHE A 445 6.84 30.16 -4.92
CA PHE A 445 7.10 28.95 -5.71
C PHE A 445 5.82 28.21 -6.10
N SER A 446 5.80 27.58 -7.27
CA SER A 446 4.79 26.57 -7.61
C SER A 446 5.12 25.27 -6.89
N VAL A 447 4.35 24.92 -5.86
CA VAL A 447 4.65 23.75 -5.01
C VAL A 447 3.73 22.58 -5.32
N SER A 448 4.32 21.41 -5.54
CA SER A 448 3.60 20.13 -5.67
C SER A 448 4.17 19.10 -4.71
N ARG A 449 3.34 18.15 -4.27
CA ARG A 449 3.76 17.08 -3.36
C ARG A 449 3.66 15.72 -4.06
N LEU A 450 4.72 14.94 -3.94
CA LEU A 450 4.85 13.59 -4.48
C LEU A 450 4.93 12.61 -3.31
N SER A 451 3.87 11.83 -3.09
CA SER A 451 3.76 10.94 -1.93
C SER A 451 2.88 9.72 -2.22
N GLY A 452 3.17 8.61 -1.56
CA GLY A 452 2.31 7.41 -1.53
C GLY A 452 2.10 6.88 -0.12
N ALA A 453 1.35 5.78 0.03
CA ALA A 453 1.07 5.19 1.34
C ALA A 453 2.32 4.59 2.03
N ASN A 454 3.37 4.35 1.27
CA ASN A 454 4.66 3.83 1.71
C ASN A 454 5.77 4.31 0.78
N ARG A 455 7.03 4.04 1.15
CA ARG A 455 8.23 4.45 0.39
C ARG A 455 8.26 3.97 -1.07
N TYR A 456 7.66 2.81 -1.37
CA TYR A 456 7.62 2.27 -2.73
C TYR A 456 6.65 3.06 -3.60
N GLU A 457 5.47 3.40 -3.06
CA GLU A 457 4.50 4.24 -3.74
C GLU A 457 4.95 5.69 -3.87
N THR A 458 5.68 6.24 -2.89
CA THR A 458 6.33 7.56 -3.02
C THR A 458 7.35 7.55 -4.15
N ALA A 459 8.21 6.52 -4.23
CA ALA A 459 9.14 6.34 -5.34
C ALA A 459 8.42 6.29 -6.71
N ASN A 460 7.30 5.58 -6.78
CA ASN A 460 6.48 5.50 -7.98
C ASN A 460 5.90 6.87 -8.36
N ALA A 461 5.40 7.65 -7.40
CA ALA A 461 4.86 8.99 -7.65
C ALA A 461 5.93 9.95 -8.20
N ILE A 462 7.16 9.87 -7.69
CA ILE A 462 8.31 10.62 -8.21
C ILE A 462 8.60 10.22 -9.65
N ASN A 463 8.72 8.92 -9.92
CA ASN A 463 9.10 8.44 -11.24
C ASN A 463 8.02 8.71 -12.30
N VAL A 464 6.73 8.57 -11.97
CA VAL A 464 5.62 8.91 -12.87
C VAL A 464 5.63 10.40 -13.23
N GLN A 465 6.03 11.27 -12.30
CA GLN A 465 6.11 12.70 -12.56
C GLN A 465 7.31 13.02 -13.48
N ALA A 466 8.46 12.40 -13.25
CA ALA A 466 9.71 12.76 -13.91
C ALA A 466 9.98 12.03 -15.24
N PHE A 467 9.39 10.85 -15.44
CA PHE A 467 9.68 9.97 -16.57
C PHE A 467 8.38 9.52 -17.26
N GLY A 468 8.40 9.51 -18.61
CA GLY A 468 7.29 8.98 -19.41
C GLY A 468 7.40 7.47 -19.61
N THR A 469 8.35 7.07 -20.46
CA THR A 469 8.73 5.66 -20.69
C THR A 469 10.24 5.50 -20.50
N ALA A 470 10.66 4.37 -19.97
CA ALA A 470 12.08 4.06 -19.74
C ALA A 470 12.31 2.55 -19.94
N PRO A 471 12.94 2.14 -21.06
CA PRO A 471 13.26 0.73 -21.31
C PRO A 471 14.18 0.12 -20.25
N THR A 472 15.12 0.92 -19.73
CA THR A 472 16.02 0.54 -18.64
C THR A 472 15.64 1.30 -17.38
N VAL A 473 15.48 0.56 -16.29
CA VAL A 473 15.18 1.11 -14.96
C VAL A 473 16.18 0.56 -13.94
N TYR A 474 16.44 1.34 -12.89
CA TYR A 474 17.28 0.90 -11.79
C TYR A 474 16.41 0.55 -10.59
N LEU A 475 16.75 -0.53 -9.89
CA LEU A 475 16.01 -1.00 -8.72
C LEU A 475 16.97 -1.18 -7.55
N ALA A 476 16.73 -0.45 -6.47
CA ALA A 476 17.51 -0.54 -5.23
C ALA A 476 16.62 -1.03 -4.07
N SER A 477 17.23 -1.43 -2.96
CA SER A 477 16.45 -1.80 -1.77
C SER A 477 15.87 -0.57 -1.08
N GLY A 478 14.59 -0.64 -0.74
CA GLY A 478 13.92 0.34 0.12
C GLY A 478 14.20 0.12 1.61
N GLN A 479 15.07 -0.82 1.98
CA GLN A 479 15.39 -1.18 3.37
C GLN A 479 16.87 -0.93 3.71
N THR A 480 17.77 -1.14 2.76
CA THR A 480 19.22 -0.88 2.89
C THR A 480 19.71 -0.06 1.71
N PHE A 481 20.24 1.13 2.00
CA PHE A 481 20.38 2.19 0.99
C PHE A 481 21.77 2.55 0.46
N PRO A 482 22.91 1.98 0.93
CA PRO A 482 24.21 2.46 0.45
C PRO A 482 24.38 2.22 -1.06
N ASP A 483 23.81 1.14 -1.59
CA ASP A 483 23.83 0.82 -3.02
C ASP A 483 22.94 1.76 -3.84
N ALA A 484 21.83 2.24 -3.25
CA ALA A 484 20.92 3.19 -3.88
C ALA A 484 21.58 4.56 -4.09
N LEU A 485 22.49 4.95 -3.21
CA LEU A 485 23.14 6.26 -3.26
C LEU A 485 24.07 6.39 -4.47
N ALA A 486 25.00 5.44 -4.64
CA ALA A 486 25.85 5.37 -5.84
C ALA A 486 25.01 5.14 -7.11
N GLY A 487 24.00 4.26 -7.00
CA GLY A 487 23.11 3.93 -8.11
C GLY A 487 22.22 5.08 -8.57
N ALA A 488 21.88 6.02 -7.70
CA ALA A 488 21.10 7.21 -8.06
C ALA A 488 21.90 8.17 -8.96
N ALA A 489 23.21 8.33 -8.71
CA ALA A 489 24.08 9.11 -9.59
C ALA A 489 24.17 8.46 -10.98
N LEU A 490 24.32 7.12 -11.02
CA LEU A 490 24.29 6.37 -12.29
C LEU A 490 22.95 6.54 -13.01
N ALA A 491 21.83 6.28 -12.34
CA ALA A 491 20.49 6.38 -12.92
C ALA A 491 20.22 7.78 -13.47
N GLY A 492 20.55 8.83 -12.71
CA GLY A 492 20.47 10.22 -13.13
C GLY A 492 21.33 10.52 -14.37
N SER A 493 22.58 10.05 -14.40
CA SER A 493 23.48 10.25 -15.56
C SER A 493 23.03 9.52 -16.83
N LYS A 494 22.10 8.56 -16.72
CA LYS A 494 21.52 7.81 -17.83
C LYS A 494 20.08 8.22 -18.15
N ASP A 495 19.58 9.30 -17.54
CA ASP A 495 18.19 9.74 -17.70
C ASP A 495 17.17 8.64 -17.38
N ALA A 496 17.49 7.77 -16.43
CA ALA A 496 16.72 6.59 -16.09
C ALA A 496 16.12 6.67 -14.68
N PRO A 497 14.91 6.13 -14.47
CA PRO A 497 14.27 6.13 -13.17
C PRO A 497 14.95 5.15 -12.21
N LEU A 498 14.96 5.52 -10.92
CA LEU A 498 15.35 4.64 -9.82
C LEU A 498 14.11 4.31 -8.98
N TYR A 499 13.78 3.03 -8.90
CA TYR A 499 12.70 2.48 -8.08
C TYR A 499 13.25 1.81 -6.83
N LEU A 500 12.39 1.61 -5.83
CA LEU A 500 12.70 0.85 -4.63
C LEU A 500 11.93 -0.47 -4.61
N SER A 501 12.54 -1.51 -4.07
CA SER A 501 11.92 -2.82 -3.83
C SER A 501 12.08 -3.27 -2.39
N ALA A 502 11.23 -4.21 -1.95
CA ALA A 502 11.55 -5.02 -0.78
C ALA A 502 12.73 -5.96 -1.10
N SER A 503 13.44 -6.43 -0.07
CA SER A 503 14.64 -7.25 -0.28
C SER A 503 14.35 -8.64 -0.88
N ALA A 504 13.17 -9.22 -0.59
CA ALA A 504 12.82 -10.58 -1.01
C ALA A 504 12.01 -10.66 -2.32
N CYS A 505 11.20 -9.64 -2.61
CA CYS A 505 10.18 -9.66 -3.65
C CYS A 505 9.88 -8.24 -4.15
N ILE A 506 9.13 -8.13 -5.23
CA ILE A 506 8.69 -6.86 -5.82
C ILE A 506 7.28 -6.53 -5.29
N PRO A 507 7.10 -5.40 -4.59
CA PRO A 507 5.77 -4.94 -4.21
C PRO A 507 4.89 -4.74 -5.44
N GLU A 508 3.60 -5.08 -5.34
CA GLU A 508 2.67 -4.98 -6.48
C GLU A 508 2.60 -3.58 -7.08
N SER A 509 2.70 -2.54 -6.25
CA SER A 509 2.73 -1.15 -6.73
C SER A 509 3.95 -0.88 -7.63
N VAL A 510 5.10 -1.46 -7.31
CA VAL A 510 6.34 -1.33 -8.10
C VAL A 510 6.23 -2.15 -9.38
N SER A 511 5.74 -3.39 -9.34
CA SER A 511 5.51 -4.22 -10.53
C SER A 511 4.63 -3.49 -11.57
N ARG A 512 3.54 -2.87 -11.11
CA ARG A 512 2.67 -2.05 -11.95
C ARG A 512 3.36 -0.80 -12.49
N ALA A 513 4.18 -0.13 -11.68
CA ALA A 513 4.93 1.04 -12.11
C ALA A 513 5.96 0.69 -13.20
N LEU A 514 6.71 -0.41 -13.03
CA LEU A 514 7.65 -0.93 -14.02
C LEU A 514 6.96 -1.33 -15.34
N THR A 515 5.75 -1.87 -15.22
CA THR A 515 4.90 -2.17 -16.39
C THR A 515 4.46 -0.90 -17.09
N SER A 516 4.00 0.10 -16.33
CA SER A 516 3.48 1.37 -16.88
C SER A 516 4.57 2.18 -17.58
N ILE A 517 5.80 2.16 -17.06
CA ILE A 517 6.95 2.86 -17.67
C ILE A 517 7.56 2.08 -18.84
N GLN A 518 7.01 0.90 -19.16
CA GLN A 518 7.45 0.03 -20.25
C GLN A 518 8.90 -0.45 -20.09
N ALA A 519 9.27 -0.82 -18.87
CA ALA A 519 10.58 -1.39 -18.58
C ALA A 519 10.76 -2.74 -19.30
N THR A 520 11.91 -2.90 -19.96
CA THR A 520 12.36 -4.16 -20.59
C THR A 520 13.64 -4.70 -19.95
N GLN A 521 14.37 -3.85 -19.23
CA GLN A 521 15.56 -4.19 -18.47
C GLN A 521 15.50 -3.55 -17.08
N VAL A 522 15.67 -4.37 -16.05
CA VAL A 522 15.73 -3.95 -14.65
C VAL A 522 17.14 -4.20 -14.12
N VAL A 523 17.86 -3.12 -13.80
CA VAL A 523 19.22 -3.19 -13.24
C VAL A 523 19.13 -3.13 -11.72
N LEU A 524 19.43 -4.26 -11.07
CA LEU A 524 19.47 -4.37 -9.62
C LEU A 524 20.76 -3.76 -9.06
N LEU A 525 20.60 -2.85 -8.11
CA LEU A 525 21.69 -2.17 -7.41
C LEU A 525 21.89 -2.82 -6.03
N GLY A 526 22.98 -3.58 -5.89
CA GLY A 526 23.31 -4.29 -4.65
C GLY A 526 23.34 -5.81 -4.80
N GLY A 527 23.99 -6.47 -3.82
CA GLY A 527 24.14 -7.92 -3.78
C GLY A 527 22.85 -8.67 -3.42
N THR A 528 22.89 -10.00 -3.44
CA THR A 528 21.75 -10.87 -3.07
C THR A 528 21.26 -10.71 -1.63
N PRO A 529 22.08 -10.30 -0.63
CA PRO A 529 21.57 -9.99 0.70
C PRO A 529 20.68 -8.74 0.74
N THR A 530 20.89 -7.79 -0.19
CA THR A 530 20.13 -6.53 -0.30
C THR A 530 18.90 -6.69 -1.20
N LEU A 531 19.05 -7.40 -2.32
CA LEU A 531 17.99 -7.71 -3.27
C LEU A 531 18.14 -9.17 -3.69
N SER A 532 17.30 -10.06 -3.17
CA SER A 532 17.41 -11.51 -3.36
C SER A 532 17.20 -11.96 -4.80
N SER A 533 17.35 -13.27 -5.04
CA SER A 533 16.96 -13.88 -6.31
C SER A 533 15.48 -13.71 -6.63
N GLY A 534 14.61 -13.61 -5.60
CA GLY A 534 13.18 -13.39 -5.85
C GLY A 534 12.92 -12.04 -6.52
N VAL A 535 13.65 -10.99 -6.14
CA VAL A 535 13.57 -9.70 -6.85
C VAL A 535 14.09 -9.83 -8.28
N ALA A 536 15.17 -10.58 -8.51
CA ALA A 536 15.72 -10.80 -9.85
C ALA A 536 14.79 -11.60 -10.78
N ASN A 537 13.99 -12.48 -10.19
CA ASN A 537 12.97 -13.28 -10.88
C ASN A 537 11.61 -12.57 -11.01
N PHE A 538 11.50 -11.35 -10.47
CA PHE A 538 10.25 -10.59 -10.39
C PHE A 538 9.16 -11.29 -9.56
N ASP A 539 9.54 -11.98 -8.48
CA ASP A 539 8.61 -12.60 -7.55
C ASP A 539 7.75 -11.55 -6.84
N ARG A 540 6.47 -11.85 -6.69
CA ARG A 540 5.47 -11.00 -6.03
C ARG A 540 5.65 -11.01 -4.50
N CYS A 541 5.56 -9.83 -3.88
CA CYS A 541 5.15 -9.72 -2.48
C CYS A 541 3.62 -9.88 -2.38
#